data_AF-A0A9P6XVH5-F1
#
_entry.id   AF-A0A9P6XVH5-F1
#
_cell.length_a   1.000
_cell.length_b   1.000
_cell.length_c   1.000
_cell.angle_alpha   90.00
_cell.angle_beta   90.00
_cell.angle_gamma   90.00
#
_symmetry.space_group_name_H-M   'P 1'
#
loop_
_entity.id
_entity.type
_entity.pdbx_description
1 polymer ?
#
loop_
_entity_poly.entity_id
_entity_poly.type
_entity_poly.pdbx_seq_one_letter_code
_entity_poly.pdbx_strand_id
1 'polypeptide(L)'
;MLGLSQRSALLEENLAKLADSANQGRQAVQRDEAELLLTQAAQRLNYADDVDGARRLYAQAATALADLPDSDGLNLRQALVQERDALDALGAGPRVQSLQRLDALAKALQGLPSQVTGNAAPPTARAWWQATLAPWN
;
A
#
# COMPACT_ATOMS: atom_id res chain seq x y z
N MET A 1 -32.51 -32.07 -44.00
CA MET A 1 -31.62 -30.96 -43.54
C MET A 1 -31.47 -30.90 -42.01
N LEU A 2 -31.44 -32.04 -41.29
CA LEU A 2 -31.37 -32.05 -39.82
C LEU A 2 -29.91 -32.08 -39.28
N GLY A 3 -28.96 -32.61 -40.05
CA GLY A 3 -27.56 -32.70 -39.61
C GLY A 3 -26.80 -31.37 -39.53
N LEU A 4 -27.26 -30.31 -40.18
CA LEU A 4 -26.60 -29.00 -40.13
C LEU A 4 -26.98 -28.23 -38.86
N SER A 5 -28.26 -28.28 -38.46
CA SER A 5 -28.76 -27.67 -37.23
C SER A 5 -28.18 -28.32 -35.97
N GLN A 6 -27.89 -29.62 -36.00
CA GLN A 6 -27.27 -30.30 -34.87
C GLN A 6 -25.78 -29.91 -34.72
N ARG A 7 -25.09 -29.68 -35.84
CA ARG A 7 -23.69 -29.21 -35.83
C ARG A 7 -23.59 -27.74 -35.40
N SER A 8 -24.53 -26.88 -35.79
CA SER A 8 -24.56 -25.50 -35.29
C SER A 8 -24.79 -25.47 -33.78
N ALA A 9 -25.72 -26.27 -33.26
CA ALA A 9 -25.96 -26.37 -31.82
C ALA A 9 -24.72 -26.82 -31.04
N LEU A 10 -23.97 -27.81 -31.55
CA LEU A 10 -22.72 -28.24 -30.93
C LEU A 10 -21.64 -27.15 -30.98
N LEU A 11 -21.54 -26.38 -32.07
CA LEU A 11 -20.58 -25.27 -32.15
C LEU A 11 -20.94 -24.14 -31.17
N GLU A 12 -22.22 -23.82 -31.04
CA GLU A 12 -22.71 -22.83 -30.06
C GLU A 12 -22.40 -23.26 -28.63
N GLU A 13 -22.64 -24.53 -28.29
CA GLU A 13 -22.32 -25.06 -26.96
C GLU A 13 -20.80 -25.03 -26.68
N ASN A 14 -19.98 -25.41 -27.66
CA ASN A 14 -18.51 -25.34 -27.50
C ASN A 14 -18.02 -23.89 -27.38
N LEU A 15 -18.61 -22.95 -28.13
CA LEU A 15 -18.29 -21.53 -28.03
C LEU A 15 -18.67 -20.98 -26.66
N ALA A 16 -19.83 -21.34 -26.13
CA ALA A 16 -20.26 -20.96 -24.80
C ALA A 16 -19.31 -21.50 -23.72
N LYS A 17 -18.92 -22.78 -23.81
CA LYS A 17 -17.93 -23.39 -22.89
C LYS A 17 -16.56 -22.71 -22.97
N LEU A 18 -16.11 -22.36 -24.18
CA LEU A 18 -14.84 -21.67 -24.36
C LEU A 18 -14.87 -20.26 -23.77
N ALA A 19 -15.97 -19.52 -23.99
CA ALA A 19 -16.15 -18.19 -23.41
C ALA A 19 -16.18 -18.25 -21.88
N ASP A 20 -16.86 -19.25 -21.31
CA ASP A 20 -16.88 -19.50 -19.86
C ASP A 20 -15.49 -19.83 -19.31
N SER A 21 -14.76 -20.75 -19.95
CA SER A 21 -13.38 -21.09 -19.57
C SER A 21 -12.44 -19.88 -19.66
N ALA A 22 -12.57 -19.04 -20.68
CA ALA A 22 -11.80 -17.81 -20.81
C ALA A 22 -12.12 -16.81 -19.69
N ASN A 23 -13.40 -16.70 -19.29
CA ASN A 23 -13.81 -15.86 -18.17
C ASN A 23 -13.21 -16.37 -16.85
N GLN A 24 -13.28 -17.67 -16.59
CA GLN A 24 -12.69 -18.30 -15.41
C GLN A 24 -11.18 -18.10 -15.35
N GLY A 25 -10.48 -18.24 -16.48
CA GLY A 25 -9.05 -17.98 -16.58
C GLY A 25 -8.68 -16.54 -16.25
N ARG A 26 -9.44 -15.56 -16.77
CA ARG A 26 -9.24 -14.14 -16.42
C ARG A 26 -9.47 -13.86 -14.93
N GLN A 27 -10.52 -14.46 -14.35
CA GLN A 27 -10.83 -14.32 -12.93
C GLN A 27 -9.74 -14.92 -12.04
N ALA A 28 -9.16 -16.06 -12.43
CA ALA A 28 -8.05 -16.66 -11.70
C ALA A 28 -6.83 -15.73 -11.66
N VAL A 29 -6.44 -15.15 -12.80
CA VAL A 29 -5.33 -14.19 -12.87
C VAL A 29 -5.58 -12.95 -12.00
N GLN A 30 -6.80 -12.41 -12.01
CA GLN A 30 -7.17 -11.27 -11.16
C GLN A 30 -7.06 -11.59 -9.66
N ARG A 31 -7.43 -12.82 -9.25
CA ARG A 31 -7.26 -13.28 -7.87
C ARG A 31 -5.80 -13.42 -7.49
N ASP A 32 -4.99 -14.03 -8.35
CA ASP A 32 -3.56 -14.22 -8.11
C ASP A 32 -2.82 -12.87 -8.01
N GLU A 33 -3.18 -11.90 -8.87
CA GLU A 33 -2.65 -10.53 -8.80
C GLU A 33 -3.02 -9.87 -7.46
N ALA A 34 -4.28 -9.98 -7.04
CA ALA A 34 -4.72 -9.45 -5.75
C ALA A 34 -3.96 -10.11 -4.57
N GLU A 35 -3.79 -11.43 -4.58
CA GLU A 35 -3.04 -12.15 -3.55
C GLU A 35 -1.57 -11.69 -3.48
N LEU A 36 -0.93 -11.51 -4.65
CA LEU A 36 0.43 -10.98 -4.72
C LEU A 36 0.53 -9.58 -4.10
N LEU A 37 -0.40 -8.68 -4.45
CA LEU A 37 -0.45 -7.31 -3.92
C LEU A 37 -0.67 -7.30 -2.40
N LEU A 38 -1.58 -8.13 -1.90
CA LEU A 38 -1.86 -8.26 -0.46
C LEU A 38 -0.67 -8.83 0.31
N THR A 39 0.01 -9.83 -0.26
CA THR A 39 1.24 -10.40 0.32
C THR A 39 2.34 -9.34 0.42
N GLN A 40 2.53 -8.53 -0.63
CA GLN A 40 3.48 -7.43 -0.61
C GLN A 40 3.09 -6.34 0.41
N ALA A 41 1.79 -6.04 0.55
CA ALA A 41 1.31 -5.11 1.56
C ALA A 41 1.64 -5.60 2.98
N ALA A 42 1.37 -6.88 3.26
CA ALA A 42 1.69 -7.51 4.54
C ALA A 42 3.20 -7.46 4.86
N GLN A 43 4.07 -7.72 3.86
CA GLN A 43 5.51 -7.57 4.04
C GLN A 43 5.91 -6.13 4.41
N ARG A 44 5.31 -5.13 3.78
CA ARG A 44 5.59 -3.71 4.07
C ARG A 44 5.16 -3.30 5.48
N LEU A 45 4.02 -3.82 5.95
CA LEU A 45 3.58 -3.62 7.33
C LEU A 45 4.55 -4.28 8.32
N ASN A 46 4.90 -5.55 8.08
CA ASN A 46 5.70 -6.34 9.01
C ASN A 46 7.16 -5.87 9.14
N TYR A 47 7.76 -5.36 8.06
CA TYR A 47 9.20 -5.09 8.03
C TYR A 47 9.54 -3.60 7.91
N ALA A 48 8.68 -2.78 7.31
CA ALA A 48 8.98 -1.40 7.00
C ALA A 48 8.18 -0.39 7.83
N ASP A 49 7.14 -0.82 8.56
CA ASP A 49 6.14 0.06 9.19
C ASP A 49 5.59 1.09 8.17
N ASP A 50 5.55 0.69 6.89
CA ASP A 50 5.17 1.54 5.76
C ASP A 50 3.67 1.39 5.48
N VAL A 51 2.88 1.99 6.38
CA VAL A 51 1.41 1.95 6.36
C VAL A 51 0.85 2.59 5.08
N ASP A 52 1.42 3.71 4.63
CA ASP A 52 1.00 4.40 3.39
C ASP A 52 1.29 3.53 2.14
N GLY A 53 2.43 2.85 2.18
CA GLY A 53 2.80 1.82 1.25
C GLY A 53 1.80 0.69 1.13
N ALA A 54 1.45 0.10 2.26
CA ALA A 54 0.46 -0.96 2.34
C ALA A 54 -0.90 -0.47 1.83
N ARG A 55 -1.37 0.72 2.26
CA ARG A 55 -2.65 1.30 1.83
C ARG A 55 -2.80 1.40 0.31
N ARG A 56 -1.73 1.82 -0.38
CA ARG A 56 -1.71 1.87 -1.86
C ARG A 56 -1.87 0.49 -2.49
N LEU A 57 -1.20 -0.52 -1.95
CA LEU A 57 -1.30 -1.90 -2.44
C LEU A 57 -2.68 -2.50 -2.16
N TYR A 58 -3.27 -2.25 -0.99
CA TYR A 58 -4.65 -2.63 -0.67
C TYR A 58 -5.66 -1.99 -1.64
N ALA A 59 -5.47 -0.73 -2.03
CA ALA A 59 -6.33 -0.08 -3.03
C ALA A 59 -6.18 -0.68 -4.43
N GLN A 60 -4.95 -1.09 -4.82
CA GLN A 60 -4.72 -1.80 -6.08
C GLN A 60 -5.35 -3.19 -6.06
N ALA A 61 -5.20 -3.95 -4.98
CA ALA A 61 -5.86 -5.25 -4.82
C ALA A 61 -7.40 -5.12 -4.90
N ALA A 62 -7.97 -4.06 -4.32
CA ALA A 62 -9.40 -3.79 -4.43
C ALA A 62 -9.85 -3.51 -5.87
N THR A 63 -8.99 -2.87 -6.66
CA THR A 63 -9.26 -2.60 -8.08
C THR A 63 -9.18 -3.90 -8.89
N ALA A 64 -8.16 -4.74 -8.66
CA ALA A 64 -8.03 -6.05 -9.31
C ALA A 64 -9.24 -6.95 -9.03
N LEU A 65 -9.81 -6.85 -7.82
CA LEU A 65 -10.96 -7.65 -7.40
C LEU A 65 -12.33 -7.06 -7.77
N ALA A 66 -12.38 -5.84 -8.32
CA ALA A 66 -13.64 -5.13 -8.56
C ALA A 66 -14.53 -5.81 -9.60
N ASP A 67 -13.92 -6.44 -10.60
CA ASP A 67 -14.60 -7.06 -11.74
C ASP A 67 -15.02 -8.51 -11.49
N LEU A 68 -14.75 -9.07 -10.30
CA LEU A 68 -15.20 -10.41 -9.97
C LEU A 68 -16.72 -10.47 -9.81
N PRO A 69 -17.33 -11.59 -10.23
CA PRO A 69 -18.76 -11.81 -10.04
C PRO A 69 -19.12 -11.85 -8.54
N ASP A 70 -20.33 -11.38 -8.21
CA ASP A 70 -20.78 -11.26 -6.82
C ASP A 70 -20.80 -12.59 -6.07
N SER A 71 -21.04 -13.72 -6.75
CA SER A 71 -21.06 -15.06 -6.15
C SER A 71 -19.78 -15.40 -5.40
N ASP A 72 -18.65 -14.89 -5.89
CA ASP A 72 -17.33 -15.24 -5.39
C ASP A 72 -16.61 -14.03 -4.77
N GLY A 73 -16.90 -12.82 -5.26
CA GLY A 73 -16.16 -11.61 -4.92
C GLY A 73 -16.79 -10.75 -3.81
N LEU A 74 -18.04 -10.99 -3.42
CA LEU A 74 -18.72 -10.10 -2.46
C LEU A 74 -18.07 -10.13 -1.06
N ASN A 75 -17.94 -11.31 -0.47
CA ASN A 75 -17.35 -11.46 0.87
C ASN A 75 -15.90 -10.96 0.90
N LEU A 76 -15.14 -11.23 -0.16
CA LEU A 76 -13.75 -10.79 -0.28
C LEU A 76 -13.65 -9.25 -0.35
N ARG A 77 -14.48 -8.60 -1.16
CA ARG A 77 -14.54 -7.14 -1.23
C ARG A 77 -14.96 -6.53 0.11
N GLN A 78 -15.92 -7.13 0.81
CA GLN A 78 -16.33 -6.67 2.15
C GLN A 78 -15.19 -6.79 3.18
N ALA A 79 -14.49 -7.92 3.23
CA ALA A 79 -13.34 -8.09 4.10
C ALA A 79 -12.24 -7.08 3.77
N LEU A 80 -11.99 -6.85 2.48
CA LEU A 80 -10.97 -5.91 2.04
C LEU A 80 -11.30 -4.46 2.38
N VAL A 81 -12.58 -4.07 2.36
CA VAL A 81 -13.02 -2.76 2.84
C VAL A 81 -12.76 -2.62 4.33
N GLN A 82 -13.13 -3.63 5.14
CA GLN A 82 -12.88 -3.60 6.59
C GLN A 82 -11.39 -3.49 6.93
N GLU A 83 -10.53 -4.24 6.23
CA GLU A 83 -9.08 -4.20 6.43
C GLU A 83 -8.50 -2.83 6.06
N ARG A 84 -9.01 -2.22 4.99
CA ARG A 84 -8.62 -0.86 4.59
C ARG A 84 -9.05 0.19 5.61
N ASP A 85 -10.25 0.08 6.16
CA ASP A 85 -10.72 0.98 7.21
C ASP A 85 -9.85 0.84 8.48
N ALA A 86 -9.44 -0.38 8.81
CA ALA A 86 -8.51 -0.64 9.90
C ALA A 86 -7.13 -0.01 9.65
N LEU A 87 -6.58 -0.17 8.44
CA LEU A 87 -5.34 0.51 8.01
C LEU A 87 -5.47 2.03 8.03
N ASP A 88 -6.64 2.54 7.67
CA ASP A 88 -6.94 3.95 7.68
C ASP A 88 -6.88 4.53 9.10
N ALA A 89 -7.42 3.78 10.08
CA ALA A 89 -7.40 4.13 11.50
C ALA A 89 -5.98 4.14 12.12
N LEU A 90 -5.01 3.42 11.55
CA LEU A 90 -3.62 3.43 12.03
C LEU A 90 -2.92 4.79 11.77
N GLY A 91 -3.38 5.56 10.78
CA GLY A 91 -2.77 6.83 10.40
C GLY A 91 -1.36 6.68 9.82
N ALA A 92 -0.61 7.80 9.75
CA ALA A 92 0.79 7.79 9.35
C ALA A 92 1.63 7.23 10.51
N GLY A 93 2.16 6.01 10.36
CA GLY A 93 2.90 5.30 11.41
C GLY A 93 4.03 6.13 12.07
N PRO A 94 4.46 5.76 13.30
CA PRO A 94 5.39 6.54 14.10
C PRO A 94 6.74 6.80 13.41
N ARG A 95 7.19 5.88 12.55
CA ARG A 95 8.40 6.07 11.72
C ARG A 95 8.24 7.23 10.72
N VAL A 96 7.11 7.29 10.01
CA VAL A 96 6.82 8.36 9.05
C VAL A 96 6.76 9.71 9.75
N GLN A 97 6.09 9.78 10.90
CA GLN A 97 6.04 11.00 11.72
C GLN A 97 7.44 11.43 12.17
N SER A 98 8.30 10.47 12.55
CA SER A 98 9.68 10.76 12.97
C SER A 98 10.50 11.32 11.80
N LEU A 99 10.39 10.74 10.61
CA LEU A 99 11.07 11.23 9.40
C LEU A 99 10.58 12.63 9.01
N GLN A 100 9.27 12.90 9.10
CA GLN A 100 8.71 14.23 8.86
C GLN A 100 9.27 15.27 9.85
N ARG A 101 9.39 14.91 11.14
CA ARG A 101 10.00 15.80 12.13
C ARG A 101 11.48 16.05 11.84
N LEU A 102 12.22 15.01 11.41
CA LEU A 102 13.62 15.15 11.00
C LEU A 102 13.78 16.05 9.78
N ASP A 103 12.91 15.93 8.78
CA ASP A 103 12.91 16.79 7.60
C ASP A 103 12.57 18.25 7.96
N ALA A 104 11.56 18.45 8.81
CA ALA A 104 11.22 19.77 9.32
C ALA A 104 12.38 20.40 10.11
N LEU A 105 13.08 19.62 10.93
CA LEU A 105 14.28 20.05 11.64
C LEU A 105 15.39 20.43 10.65
N ALA A 106 15.66 19.59 9.65
CA ALA A 106 16.69 19.87 8.64
C ALA A 106 16.41 21.18 7.90
N LYS A 107 15.15 21.45 7.53
CA LYS A 107 14.71 22.71 6.93
C LYS A 107 14.87 23.90 7.87
N ALA A 108 14.51 23.74 9.15
CA ALA A 108 14.68 24.79 10.14
C ALA A 108 16.15 25.17 10.33
N LEU A 109 17.06 24.18 10.33
CA LEU A 109 18.50 24.40 10.41
C LEU A 109 19.04 25.19 9.22
N GLN A 110 18.54 24.93 8.00
CA GLN A 110 18.93 25.68 6.80
C GLN A 110 18.48 27.15 6.85
N GLY A 111 17.40 27.45 7.58
CA GLY A 111 16.89 28.81 7.78
C GLY A 111 17.55 29.57 8.93
N LEU A 112 18.50 28.98 9.65
CA LEU A 112 19.17 29.65 10.75
C LEU A 112 20.03 30.81 10.25
N PRO A 113 20.00 31.97 10.92
CA PRO A 113 20.89 33.07 10.59
C PRO A 113 22.34 32.67 10.86
N SER A 114 23.25 33.12 9.98
CA SER A 114 24.69 32.87 10.09
C SER A 114 25.36 33.59 11.26
N GLN A 115 24.63 34.48 11.96
CA GLN A 115 25.12 35.21 13.12
C GLN A 115 24.06 35.19 14.23
N VAL A 116 24.49 34.81 15.44
CA VAL A 116 23.64 34.91 16.64
C VAL A 116 23.80 36.32 17.21
N THR A 117 22.88 37.22 16.89
CA THR A 117 22.77 38.53 17.55
C THR A 117 22.09 38.36 18.90
N GLY A 118 22.87 38.00 19.93
CA GLY A 118 22.38 37.87 21.30
C GLY A 118 23.53 37.68 22.29
N ASN A 119 23.53 38.47 23.36
CA ASN A 119 24.51 38.42 24.45
C ASN A 119 24.60 36.98 25.00
N ALA A 120 25.82 36.44 25.12
CA ALA A 120 26.05 35.07 25.54
C ALA A 120 25.32 34.78 26.85
N ALA A 121 24.35 33.85 26.82
CA ALA A 121 23.73 33.34 28.02
C ALA A 121 24.82 32.74 28.94
N PRO A 122 24.72 32.92 30.27
CA PRO A 122 25.67 32.31 31.20
C PRO A 122 25.73 30.79 30.98
N PRO A 123 26.88 30.14 31.23
CA PRO A 123 27.11 28.75 30.84
C PRO A 123 26.17 27.81 31.61
N THR A 124 24.99 27.55 31.05
CA THR A 124 24.18 26.39 31.41
C THR A 124 24.94 25.14 31.00
N ALA A 125 24.89 24.11 31.86
CA ALA A 125 25.51 22.80 31.65
C ALA A 125 25.39 22.39 30.17
N ARG A 126 26.54 22.09 29.57
CA ARG A 126 26.70 21.81 28.14
C ARG A 126 25.61 20.84 27.69
N ALA A 127 24.79 21.26 26.74
CA ALA A 127 23.70 20.42 26.27
C ALA A 127 24.27 19.09 25.73
N TRP A 128 23.62 17.97 26.03
CA TRP A 128 24.14 16.62 25.74
C TRP A 128 24.56 16.42 24.27
N TRP A 129 23.89 17.09 23.33
CA TRP A 129 24.23 17.04 21.91
C TRP A 129 25.57 17.72 21.58
N GLN A 130 25.98 18.73 22.34
CA GLN A 130 27.33 19.34 22.22
C GLN A 130 28.41 18.41 22.77
N ALA A 131 28.08 17.56 23.75
CA ALA A 131 29.02 16.57 24.26
C ALA A 131 29.21 15.41 23.28
N THR A 132 28.16 15.02 22.55
CA THR A 132 28.24 13.92 21.56
C THR A 132 28.78 14.35 20.19
N LEU A 133 28.65 15.63 19.81
CA LEU A 133 29.13 16.15 18.52
C LEU A 133 30.44 16.93 18.62
N ALA A 134 31.03 17.09 19.81
CA ALA A 134 32.34 17.70 19.93
C ALA A 134 33.40 16.81 19.26
N PRO A 135 34.27 17.36 18.41
CA PRO A 135 35.41 16.61 17.90
C PRO A 135 36.29 16.18 19.08
N TRP A 136 36.71 14.93 19.07
CA TRP A 136 37.64 14.36 20.03
C TRP A 136 38.95 15.18 19.94
N ASN A 137 39.24 15.99 20.96
CA ASN A 137 40.55 16.61 21.17
C ASN A 137 41.37 15.74 22.12
#